data_AF-A0A8S3EW72-F1
#
_entry.id   AF-A0A8S3EW72-F1
#
_cell.length_a   1.000
_cell.length_b   1.000
_cell.length_c   1.000
_cell.angle_alpha   90.00
_cell.angle_beta   90.00
_cell.angle_gamma   90.00
#
_symmetry.space_group_name_H-M   'P 1'
#
loop_
_entity.id
_entity.type
_entity.pdbx_description
1 polymer ?
#
loop_
_entity_poly.entity_id
_entity_poly.type
_entity_poly.pdbx_seq_one_letter_code
_entity_poly.pdbx_strand_id
1 'polypeptide(L)'
;IDIGGADVNHDNDKWPNYPLLIQASGENRIDIVRFLVENGHADVNKTQSNDRDRCTAIILSAYKGYITIIEYLIEKGADINYSCKNSNLDGTVPITFAVLLGDVNVIRLLCDSGADTKATLNNGKTLVMVAVDHQHFDVVDFLLQRSIATIDDLELAANLSIYHLQKASKIITIAFEYRASNNIPKICVEPNIAYEFYRECQTLEEFEIIKNDPDRMWIEAALVRERILLPRNDYSLIRPLLDRGDVLASRDEFGKCFHLWVHAFRLYQTMQITTNMHRFVWLFCKMLTKNQSIPIDQFLTVCYLVFEPSQTRYMNNDIQNALFLVIITTKILERQVTENEERSLIFRWISKLCQRNLVAKNGETLLHFCVDICTNQYLNWRPNDIRSHL
;
A
#
# COMPACT_ATOMS: atom_id res chain seq x y z
N ILE A 1 -11.68 -48.19 -12.03
CA ILE A 1 -12.61 -47.70 -11.01
C ILE A 1 -13.80 -48.65 -10.95
N ASP A 2 -14.65 -48.72 -11.97
CA ASP A 2 -15.85 -49.58 -11.98
C ASP A 2 -15.58 -51.09 -11.88
N ILE A 3 -14.51 -51.58 -12.50
CA ILE A 3 -14.20 -53.03 -12.53
C ILE A 3 -13.49 -53.49 -11.25
N GLY A 4 -12.61 -52.65 -10.70
CA GLY A 4 -11.67 -53.04 -9.63
C GLY A 4 -11.86 -52.32 -8.30
N GLY A 5 -12.87 -51.44 -8.18
CA GLY A 5 -13.13 -50.67 -6.96
C GLY A 5 -12.00 -49.72 -6.56
N ALA A 6 -11.21 -49.25 -7.53
CA ALA A 6 -10.10 -48.32 -7.25
C ALA A 6 -10.65 -46.98 -6.70
N ASP A 7 -10.07 -46.52 -5.60
CA ASP A 7 -10.39 -45.20 -5.02
C ASP A 7 -9.93 -44.08 -5.97
N VAL A 8 -10.82 -43.12 -6.18
CA VAL A 8 -10.62 -41.92 -7.00
C VAL A 8 -9.93 -40.80 -6.24
N ASN A 9 -9.75 -40.96 -4.93
CA ASN A 9 -8.93 -40.07 -4.12
C ASN A 9 -7.67 -40.82 -3.68
N HIS A 10 -6.52 -40.19 -3.93
CA HIS A 10 -5.24 -40.74 -3.49
C HIS A 10 -5.00 -40.36 -2.03
N ASP A 11 -4.73 -41.34 -1.18
CA ASP A 11 -4.32 -41.13 0.21
C ASP A 11 -2.83 -41.44 0.35
N ASN A 12 -2.02 -40.44 0.75
CA ASN A 12 -0.62 -40.66 1.15
C ASN A 12 -0.23 -39.71 2.29
N ASP A 13 0.88 -40.04 2.98
CA ASP A 13 1.34 -39.31 4.17
C ASP A 13 1.59 -37.80 3.94
N LYS A 14 1.77 -37.37 2.68
CA LYS A 14 1.99 -35.96 2.31
C LYS A 14 0.69 -35.24 1.92
N TRP A 15 -0.25 -35.93 1.28
CA TRP A 15 -1.50 -35.38 0.76
C TRP A 15 -2.64 -36.36 0.98
N PRO A 16 -3.22 -36.38 2.20
CA PRO A 16 -4.32 -37.29 2.48
C PRO A 16 -5.57 -36.91 1.70
N ASN A 17 -6.18 -37.90 1.07
CA ASN A 17 -7.41 -37.80 0.27
C ASN A 17 -7.35 -36.68 -0.82
N TYR A 18 -6.27 -36.71 -1.60
CA TYR A 18 -6.03 -35.87 -2.77
C TYR A 18 -6.87 -36.35 -3.96
N PRO A 19 -7.82 -35.55 -4.48
CA PRO A 19 -8.67 -35.99 -5.59
C PRO A 19 -7.86 -36.23 -6.87
N LEU A 20 -8.02 -37.41 -7.49
CA LEU A 20 -7.35 -37.76 -8.76
C LEU A 20 -7.70 -36.76 -9.87
N LEU A 21 -8.89 -36.16 -9.81
CA LEU A 21 -9.31 -35.08 -10.71
C LEU A 21 -8.35 -33.89 -10.68
N ILE A 22 -7.88 -33.49 -9.49
CA ILE A 22 -6.94 -32.37 -9.36
C ILE A 22 -5.60 -32.76 -9.99
N GLN A 23 -5.10 -33.98 -9.73
CA GLN A 23 -3.83 -34.44 -10.30
C GLN A 23 -3.91 -34.50 -11.82
N ALA A 24 -4.96 -35.14 -12.36
CA ALA A 24 -5.19 -35.22 -13.80
C ALA A 24 -5.29 -33.84 -14.45
N SER A 25 -5.90 -32.87 -13.75
CA SER A 25 -5.97 -31.48 -14.19
C SER A 25 -4.61 -30.81 -14.20
N GLY A 26 -3.77 -31.04 -13.18
CA GLY A 26 -2.40 -30.49 -13.08
C GLY A 26 -1.37 -31.12 -14.04
N GLU A 27 -1.67 -32.30 -14.57
CA GLU A 27 -0.83 -33.04 -15.54
C GLU A 27 -1.34 -32.93 -16.99
N ASN A 28 -2.31 -32.04 -17.26
CA ASN A 28 -2.92 -31.83 -18.58
C ASN A 28 -3.54 -33.10 -19.20
N ARG A 29 -4.16 -33.97 -18.39
CA ARG A 29 -4.74 -35.24 -18.85
C ARG A 29 -6.25 -35.13 -19.07
N ILE A 30 -6.66 -34.38 -20.09
CA ILE A 30 -8.09 -34.14 -20.40
C ILE A 30 -8.91 -35.42 -20.52
N ASP A 31 -8.35 -36.49 -21.10
CA ASP A 31 -9.05 -37.78 -21.24
C ASP A 31 -9.43 -38.38 -19.87
N ILE A 32 -8.54 -38.24 -18.90
CA ILE A 32 -8.76 -38.72 -17.52
C ILE A 32 -9.74 -37.81 -16.81
N VAL A 33 -9.62 -36.48 -16.98
CA VAL A 33 -10.55 -35.50 -16.43
C VAL A 33 -11.98 -35.75 -16.93
N ARG A 34 -12.16 -35.97 -18.23
CA ARG A 34 -13.45 -36.33 -18.83
C ARG A 34 -13.98 -37.64 -18.27
N PHE A 35 -13.18 -38.70 -18.29
CA PHE A 35 -13.57 -39.99 -17.75
C PHE A 35 -14.07 -39.90 -16.30
N LEU A 36 -13.35 -39.17 -15.44
CA LEU A 36 -13.72 -39.03 -14.04
C LEU A 36 -15.02 -38.26 -13.83
N VAL A 37 -15.23 -37.17 -14.58
CA VAL A 37 -16.41 -36.32 -14.41
C VAL A 37 -17.65 -36.92 -15.08
N GLU A 38 -17.53 -37.46 -16.30
CA GLU A 38 -18.67 -37.98 -17.07
C GLU A 38 -19.27 -39.26 -16.46
N ASN A 39 -18.45 -40.08 -15.81
CA ASN A 39 -18.92 -41.29 -15.13
C ASN A 39 -19.34 -41.03 -13.66
N GLY A 40 -19.36 -39.77 -13.21
CA GLY A 40 -19.76 -39.41 -11.84
C GLY A 40 -18.75 -39.82 -10.76
N HIS A 41 -17.51 -40.12 -11.14
CA HIS A 41 -16.44 -40.53 -10.23
C HIS A 41 -15.80 -39.37 -9.47
N ALA A 42 -15.94 -38.13 -9.95
CA ALA A 42 -15.36 -36.97 -9.30
C ALA A 42 -16.30 -35.76 -9.34
N ASP A 43 -16.32 -35.01 -8.23
CA ASP A 43 -16.92 -33.69 -8.13
C ASP A 43 -15.90 -32.63 -8.59
N VAL A 44 -16.28 -31.80 -9.56
CA VAL A 44 -15.43 -30.73 -10.14
C VAL A 44 -15.03 -29.67 -9.13
N ASN A 45 -15.81 -29.52 -8.06
CA ASN A 45 -15.57 -28.55 -6.98
C ASN A 45 -14.90 -29.19 -5.76
N LYS A 46 -14.53 -30.47 -5.84
CA LYS A 46 -13.82 -31.14 -4.76
C LYS A 46 -12.47 -30.47 -4.54
N THR A 47 -12.20 -30.10 -3.29
CA THR A 47 -10.90 -29.58 -2.85
C THR A 47 -10.07 -30.71 -2.24
N GLN A 48 -8.76 -30.48 -2.16
CA GLN A 48 -7.90 -31.26 -1.28
C GLN A 48 -8.42 -31.16 0.18
N SER A 49 -8.35 -32.25 0.94
CA SER A 49 -8.90 -32.33 2.30
C SER A 49 -7.93 -31.93 3.42
N ASN A 50 -6.72 -31.49 3.09
CA ASN A 50 -5.84 -30.92 4.10
C ASN A 50 -6.33 -29.49 4.45
N ASP A 51 -6.32 -29.14 5.74
CA ASP A 51 -6.79 -27.82 6.18
C ASP A 51 -5.92 -26.66 5.66
N ARG A 52 -4.72 -26.99 5.15
CA ARG A 52 -3.67 -26.05 4.78
C ARG A 52 -3.58 -25.71 3.30
N ASP A 53 -4.06 -26.56 2.38
CA ASP A 53 -3.94 -26.37 0.92
C ASP A 53 -5.25 -26.72 0.18
N ARG A 54 -6.33 -25.97 0.41
CA ARG A 54 -7.61 -26.18 -0.29
C ARG A 54 -7.59 -25.49 -1.65
N CYS A 55 -7.17 -26.19 -2.71
CA CYS A 55 -7.29 -25.77 -4.10
C CYS A 55 -8.23 -26.73 -4.88
N THR A 56 -8.84 -26.24 -5.97
CA THR A 56 -9.70 -27.01 -6.90
C THR A 56 -8.98 -27.36 -8.20
N ALA A 57 -9.58 -28.24 -9.01
CA ALA A 57 -9.06 -28.63 -10.33
C ALA A 57 -8.91 -27.43 -11.28
N ILE A 58 -9.85 -26.47 -11.24
CA ILE A 58 -9.80 -25.27 -12.08
C ILE A 58 -8.67 -24.31 -11.68
N ILE A 59 -8.36 -24.19 -10.39
CA ILE A 59 -7.21 -23.40 -9.92
C ILE A 59 -5.90 -23.97 -10.46
N LEU A 60 -5.71 -25.30 -10.34
CA LEU A 60 -4.44 -25.91 -10.75
C LEU A 60 -4.25 -25.87 -12.27
N SER A 61 -5.32 -26.06 -13.04
CA SER A 61 -5.28 -25.90 -14.50
C SER A 61 -5.05 -24.44 -14.92
N ALA A 62 -5.64 -23.46 -14.23
CA ALA A 62 -5.36 -22.03 -14.44
C ALA A 62 -3.90 -21.66 -14.11
N TYR A 63 -3.35 -22.18 -13.00
CA TYR A 63 -1.93 -22.03 -12.63
C TYR A 63 -0.96 -22.66 -13.64
N LYS A 64 -1.43 -23.60 -14.47
CA LYS A 64 -0.62 -24.25 -15.50
C LYS A 64 -0.93 -23.78 -16.92
N GLY A 65 -1.94 -22.92 -17.11
CA GLY A 65 -2.36 -22.44 -18.43
C GLY A 65 -3.07 -23.49 -19.30
N TYR A 66 -3.68 -24.52 -18.71
CA TYR A 66 -4.31 -25.59 -19.48
C TYR A 66 -5.74 -25.24 -19.90
N ILE A 67 -5.87 -24.38 -20.91
CA ILE A 67 -7.14 -23.80 -21.35
C ILE A 67 -8.22 -24.85 -21.65
N THR A 68 -7.88 -25.97 -22.30
CA THR A 68 -8.85 -27.03 -22.65
C THR A 68 -9.46 -27.72 -21.43
N ILE A 69 -8.71 -27.82 -20.33
CA ILE A 69 -9.21 -28.34 -19.06
C ILE A 69 -10.06 -27.28 -18.36
N ILE A 70 -9.66 -26.01 -18.41
CA ILE A 70 -10.41 -24.90 -17.82
C ILE A 70 -11.79 -24.79 -18.50
N GLU A 71 -11.84 -24.77 -19.83
CA GLU A 71 -13.08 -24.76 -20.63
C GLU A 71 -14.01 -25.90 -20.20
N TYR A 72 -13.49 -27.12 -20.17
CA TYR A 72 -14.27 -28.30 -19.79
C TYR A 72 -14.77 -28.23 -18.34
N LEU A 73 -13.93 -27.80 -17.40
CA LEU A 73 -14.34 -27.67 -15.99
C LEU A 73 -15.43 -26.61 -15.82
N ILE A 74 -15.35 -25.48 -16.53
CA ILE A 74 -16.39 -24.44 -16.55
C ILE A 74 -17.71 -25.00 -17.09
N GLU A 75 -17.68 -25.73 -18.21
CA GLU A 75 -18.88 -26.39 -18.77
C GLU A 75 -19.55 -27.36 -17.79
N LYS A 76 -18.76 -27.96 -16.89
CA LYS A 76 -19.24 -28.90 -15.87
C LYS A 76 -19.61 -28.24 -14.54
N GLY A 77 -19.61 -26.90 -14.47
CA GLY A 77 -20.05 -26.16 -13.29
C GLY A 77 -18.99 -26.02 -12.20
N ALA A 78 -17.70 -25.98 -12.58
CA ALA A 78 -16.65 -25.63 -11.65
C ALA A 78 -16.82 -24.19 -11.14
N ASP A 79 -16.57 -23.98 -9.85
CA ASP A 79 -16.57 -22.66 -9.22
C ASP A 79 -15.31 -21.89 -9.63
N ILE A 80 -15.50 -21.02 -10.63
CA ILE A 80 -14.47 -20.14 -11.19
C ILE A 80 -13.97 -19.07 -10.21
N ASN A 81 -14.68 -18.85 -9.11
CA ASN A 81 -14.37 -17.83 -8.10
C ASN A 81 -13.91 -18.45 -6.78
N TYR A 82 -13.70 -19.77 -6.76
CA TYR A 82 -13.17 -20.43 -5.59
C TYR A 82 -11.78 -19.89 -5.25
N SER A 83 -11.63 -19.37 -4.03
CA SER A 83 -10.36 -18.89 -3.51
C SER A 83 -9.56 -20.04 -2.92
N CYS A 84 -8.34 -20.29 -3.42
CA CYS A 84 -7.47 -21.26 -2.80
C CYS A 84 -7.10 -20.81 -1.37
N LYS A 85 -6.99 -21.78 -0.46
CA LYS A 85 -6.42 -21.58 0.88
C LYS A 85 -5.12 -22.34 0.97
N ASN A 86 -4.00 -21.67 0.75
CA ASN A 86 -2.65 -22.24 0.81
C ASN A 86 -1.74 -21.27 1.56
N SER A 87 -0.83 -21.76 2.39
CA SER A 87 0.20 -20.96 3.10
C SER A 87 0.88 -19.84 2.28
N ASN A 88 1.02 -20.01 0.96
CA ASN A 88 1.63 -19.01 0.05
C ASN A 88 0.65 -18.36 -0.95
N LEU A 89 -0.55 -18.92 -1.11
CA LEU A 89 -1.49 -18.57 -2.18
C LEU A 89 -2.92 -18.41 -1.67
N ASP A 90 -3.08 -18.19 -0.35
CA ASP A 90 -4.38 -17.93 0.26
C ASP A 90 -5.06 -16.75 -0.47
N GLY A 91 -6.39 -16.72 -0.49
CA GLY A 91 -7.12 -15.65 -1.20
C GLY A 91 -7.02 -15.65 -2.73
N THR A 92 -6.27 -16.58 -3.36
CA THR A 92 -6.00 -16.51 -4.81
C THR A 92 -7.05 -17.28 -5.62
N VAL A 93 -7.65 -16.60 -6.59
CA VAL A 93 -8.65 -17.14 -7.53
C VAL A 93 -8.05 -17.48 -8.90
N PRO A 94 -8.69 -18.35 -9.71
CA PRO A 94 -8.19 -18.75 -11.03
C PRO A 94 -7.71 -17.61 -11.95
N ILE A 95 -8.48 -16.51 -12.05
CA ILE A 95 -8.14 -15.38 -12.93
C ILE A 95 -6.82 -14.71 -12.55
N THR A 96 -6.50 -14.64 -11.25
CA THR A 96 -5.26 -14.05 -10.76
C THR A 96 -4.04 -14.88 -11.17
N PHE A 97 -4.15 -16.21 -11.23
CA PHE A 97 -3.07 -17.05 -11.75
C PHE A 97 -2.87 -16.87 -13.25
N ALA A 98 -3.95 -16.76 -14.02
CA ALA A 98 -3.85 -16.47 -15.45
C ALA A 98 -3.15 -15.13 -15.72
N VAL A 99 -3.46 -14.11 -14.91
CA VAL A 99 -2.76 -12.81 -14.94
C VAL A 99 -1.30 -12.91 -14.52
N LEU A 100 -0.97 -13.70 -13.49
CA LEU A 100 0.41 -13.94 -13.06
C LEU A 100 1.27 -14.53 -14.19
N LEU A 101 0.69 -15.44 -14.97
CA LEU A 101 1.37 -16.13 -16.07
C LEU A 101 1.39 -15.34 -17.38
N GLY A 102 0.55 -14.31 -17.50
CA GLY A 102 0.44 -13.52 -18.74
C GLY A 102 -0.45 -14.16 -19.80
N ASP A 103 -1.27 -15.16 -19.46
CA ASP A 103 -2.06 -15.89 -20.44
C ASP A 103 -3.38 -15.17 -20.77
N VAL A 104 -3.33 -14.25 -21.74
CA VAL A 104 -4.49 -13.48 -22.20
C VAL A 104 -5.66 -14.37 -22.65
N ASN A 105 -5.40 -15.58 -23.18
CA ASN A 105 -6.47 -16.46 -23.64
C ASN A 105 -7.24 -17.05 -22.45
N VAL A 106 -6.53 -17.51 -21.42
CA VAL A 106 -7.16 -17.99 -20.19
C VAL A 106 -7.88 -16.86 -19.45
N ILE A 107 -7.27 -15.67 -19.38
CA ILE A 107 -7.92 -14.49 -18.76
C ILE A 107 -9.23 -14.17 -19.50
N ARG A 108 -9.20 -14.15 -20.84
CA ARG A 108 -10.39 -13.91 -21.67
C ARG A 108 -11.48 -14.94 -21.40
N LEU A 109 -11.14 -16.22 -21.41
CA LEU A 109 -12.08 -17.30 -21.12
C LEU A 109 -12.73 -17.14 -19.74
N LEU A 110 -11.93 -16.88 -18.71
CA LEU A 110 -12.42 -16.72 -17.34
C LEU A 110 -13.33 -15.49 -17.21
N CYS A 111 -12.95 -14.35 -17.81
CA CYS A 111 -13.79 -13.15 -17.86
C CYS A 111 -15.12 -13.40 -18.58
N ASP A 112 -15.08 -14.03 -19.75
CA ASP A 112 -16.27 -14.32 -20.55
C ASP A 112 -17.20 -15.34 -19.85
N SER A 113 -16.65 -16.13 -18.92
CA SER A 113 -17.38 -17.10 -18.09
C SER A 113 -17.87 -16.52 -16.75
N GLY A 114 -17.67 -15.23 -16.48
CA GLY A 114 -18.18 -14.55 -15.28
C GLY A 114 -17.27 -14.57 -14.06
N ALA A 115 -15.95 -14.73 -14.24
CA ALA A 115 -14.99 -14.64 -13.15
C ALA A 115 -15.03 -13.25 -12.49
N ASP A 116 -14.81 -13.20 -11.17
CA ASP A 116 -14.71 -11.96 -10.42
C ASP A 116 -13.44 -11.20 -10.80
N THR A 117 -13.60 -10.20 -11.64
CA THR A 117 -12.53 -9.34 -12.14
C THR A 117 -12.05 -8.32 -11.11
N LYS A 118 -12.75 -8.17 -9.97
CA LYS A 118 -12.33 -7.32 -8.84
C LYS A 118 -11.53 -8.09 -7.79
N ALA A 119 -11.24 -9.36 -8.03
CA ALA A 119 -10.44 -10.16 -7.12
C ALA A 119 -9.06 -9.53 -6.89
N THR A 120 -8.63 -9.55 -5.62
CA THR A 120 -7.33 -9.07 -5.18
C THR A 120 -6.53 -10.20 -4.55
N LEU A 121 -5.21 -10.19 -4.71
CA LEU A 121 -4.32 -11.05 -3.92
C LEU A 121 -4.37 -10.68 -2.43
N ASN A 122 -3.87 -11.57 -1.57
CA ASN A 122 -3.77 -11.35 -0.11
C ASN A 122 -3.06 -10.06 0.31
N ASN A 123 -2.15 -9.56 -0.52
CA ASN A 123 -1.44 -8.30 -0.28
C ASN A 123 -2.19 -7.07 -0.82
N GLY A 124 -3.46 -7.24 -1.22
CA GLY A 124 -4.31 -6.19 -1.79
C GLY A 124 -3.99 -5.82 -3.23
N LYS A 125 -3.10 -6.56 -3.92
CA LYS A 125 -2.78 -6.27 -5.33
C LYS A 125 -3.95 -6.62 -6.24
N THR A 126 -4.34 -5.66 -7.07
CA THR A 126 -5.32 -5.82 -8.15
C THR A 126 -4.72 -6.55 -9.34
N LEU A 127 -5.55 -7.04 -10.26
CA LEU A 127 -5.09 -7.72 -11.48
C LEU A 127 -4.10 -6.87 -12.31
N VAL A 128 -4.36 -5.55 -12.46
CA VAL A 128 -3.44 -4.66 -13.18
C VAL A 128 -2.11 -4.50 -12.45
N MET A 129 -2.09 -4.45 -11.12
CA MET A 129 -0.85 -4.42 -10.35
C MET A 129 -0.02 -5.70 -10.55
N VAL A 130 -0.67 -6.86 -10.60
CA VAL A 130 0.00 -8.15 -10.85
C VAL A 130 0.58 -8.21 -12.26
N ALA A 131 -0.19 -7.80 -13.27
CA ALA A 131 0.26 -7.76 -14.67
C ALA A 131 1.46 -6.82 -14.84
N VAL A 132 1.38 -5.62 -14.25
CA VAL A 132 2.48 -4.65 -14.20
C VAL A 132 3.70 -5.26 -13.51
N ASP A 133 3.51 -5.95 -12.39
CA ASP A 133 4.62 -6.53 -11.64
C ASP A 133 5.43 -7.53 -12.45
N HIS A 134 4.74 -8.34 -13.25
CA HIS A 134 5.31 -9.38 -14.11
C HIS A 134 5.61 -8.90 -15.54
N GLN A 135 5.37 -7.62 -15.85
CA GLN A 135 5.62 -7.00 -17.15
C GLN A 135 4.80 -7.58 -18.32
N HIS A 136 3.60 -8.10 -18.02
CA HIS A 136 2.64 -8.61 -19.01
C HIS A 136 1.80 -7.45 -19.55
N PHE A 137 2.38 -6.65 -20.44
CA PHE A 137 1.75 -5.43 -20.98
C PHE A 137 0.56 -5.72 -21.90
N ASP A 138 0.57 -6.87 -22.57
CA ASP A 138 -0.58 -7.41 -23.31
C ASP A 138 -1.79 -7.69 -22.41
N VAL A 139 -1.55 -8.19 -21.20
CA VAL A 139 -2.59 -8.31 -20.17
C VAL A 139 -3.05 -6.94 -19.70
N VAL A 140 -2.15 -5.97 -19.49
CA VAL A 140 -2.54 -4.60 -19.11
C VAL A 140 -3.47 -3.99 -20.17
N ASP A 141 -3.11 -4.10 -21.45
CA ASP A 141 -3.94 -3.61 -22.56
C ASP A 141 -5.31 -4.30 -22.57
N PHE A 142 -5.35 -5.62 -22.40
CA PHE A 142 -6.60 -6.38 -22.31
C PHE A 142 -7.48 -5.92 -21.15
N LEU A 143 -6.91 -5.72 -19.95
CA LEU A 143 -7.64 -5.30 -18.76
C LEU A 143 -8.22 -3.88 -18.91
N LEU A 144 -7.47 -2.97 -19.54
CA LEU A 144 -7.95 -1.62 -19.85
C LEU A 144 -9.07 -1.63 -20.90
N GLN A 145 -8.89 -2.37 -22.00
CA GLN A 145 -9.87 -2.48 -23.08
C GLN A 145 -11.21 -3.08 -22.60
N ARG A 146 -11.15 -4.07 -21.70
CA ARG A 146 -12.34 -4.67 -21.08
C ARG A 146 -12.93 -3.83 -19.95
N SER A 147 -12.36 -2.66 -19.63
CA SER A 147 -12.75 -1.81 -18.49
C SER A 147 -12.73 -2.56 -17.15
N ILE A 148 -11.87 -3.57 -17.03
CA ILE A 148 -11.64 -4.32 -15.78
C ILE A 148 -10.76 -3.50 -14.84
N ALA A 149 -9.76 -2.83 -15.41
CA ALA A 149 -8.92 -1.87 -14.71
C ALA A 149 -9.15 -0.46 -15.25
N THR A 150 -9.06 0.53 -14.38
CA THR A 150 -9.07 1.93 -14.83
C THR A 150 -7.66 2.41 -15.14
N ILE A 151 -7.57 3.48 -15.92
CA ILE A 151 -6.28 4.15 -16.17
C ILE A 151 -5.63 4.67 -14.88
N ASP A 152 -6.45 5.10 -13.90
CA ASP A 152 -5.96 5.53 -12.60
C ASP A 152 -5.35 4.33 -11.83
N ASP A 153 -5.94 3.13 -11.92
CA ASP A 153 -5.36 1.95 -11.28
C ASP A 153 -4.02 1.53 -11.91
N LEU A 154 -3.84 1.75 -13.22
CA LEU A 154 -2.56 1.57 -13.91
C LEU A 154 -1.51 2.59 -13.45
N GLU A 155 -1.89 3.87 -13.38
CA GLU A 155 -1.01 4.94 -12.89
C GLU A 155 -0.62 4.70 -11.42
N LEU A 156 -1.54 4.19 -10.60
CA LEU A 156 -1.26 3.78 -9.23
C LEU A 156 -0.30 2.58 -9.17
N ALA A 157 -0.44 1.61 -10.08
CA ALA A 157 0.47 0.47 -10.19
C ALA A 157 1.89 0.89 -10.58
N ALA A 158 2.06 1.91 -11.44
CA ALA A 158 3.36 2.47 -11.78
C ALA A 158 4.14 2.94 -10.54
N ASN A 159 3.43 3.53 -9.56
CA ASN A 159 4.02 4.04 -8.32
C ASN A 159 4.64 2.95 -7.46
N LEU A 160 4.16 1.70 -7.53
CA LEU A 160 4.78 0.56 -6.83
C LEU A 160 6.16 0.22 -7.40
N SER A 161 6.40 0.57 -8.66
CA SER A 161 7.65 0.29 -9.39
C SER A 161 8.58 1.50 -9.48
N ILE A 162 8.33 2.57 -8.71
CA ILE A 162 9.06 3.84 -8.89
C ILE A 162 10.57 3.74 -8.62
N TYR A 163 10.99 2.80 -7.78
CA TYR A 163 12.40 2.50 -7.53
C TYR A 163 13.05 1.72 -8.69
N HIS A 164 12.25 1.24 -9.63
CA HIS A 164 12.66 0.64 -10.91
C HIS A 164 12.29 1.59 -12.05
N LEU A 165 13.05 2.69 -12.21
CA LEU A 165 12.72 3.81 -13.11
C LEU A 165 12.35 3.39 -14.54
N GLN A 166 13.06 2.42 -15.14
CA GLN A 166 12.74 1.92 -16.48
C GLN A 166 11.34 1.30 -16.56
N LYS A 167 10.98 0.50 -15.55
CA LYS A 167 9.67 -0.15 -15.46
C LYS A 167 8.58 0.90 -15.23
N ALA A 168 8.78 1.81 -14.26
CA ALA A 168 7.84 2.90 -14.01
C ALA A 168 7.64 3.79 -15.24
N SER A 169 8.72 4.15 -15.93
CA SER A 169 8.68 4.94 -17.16
C SER A 169 7.84 4.27 -18.24
N LYS A 170 8.05 2.97 -18.48
CA LYS A 170 7.26 2.23 -19.48
C LYS A 170 5.76 2.24 -19.17
N ILE A 171 5.40 2.02 -17.91
CA ILE A 171 3.98 2.00 -17.49
C ILE A 171 3.34 3.38 -17.64
N ILE A 172 4.05 4.44 -17.25
CA ILE A 172 3.56 5.82 -17.37
C ILE A 172 3.40 6.21 -18.84
N THR A 173 4.33 5.80 -19.72
CA THR A 173 4.20 6.00 -21.17
C THR A 173 2.94 5.34 -21.71
N ILE A 174 2.69 4.06 -21.38
CA ILE A 174 1.46 3.35 -21.78
C ILE A 174 0.23 4.10 -21.27
N ALA A 175 0.26 4.61 -20.04
CA ALA A 175 -0.86 5.35 -19.49
C ALA A 175 -1.15 6.65 -20.28
N PHE A 176 -0.12 7.42 -20.64
CA PHE A 176 -0.27 8.62 -21.47
C PHE A 176 -0.79 8.30 -22.88
N GLU A 177 -0.25 7.26 -23.51
CA GLU A 177 -0.69 6.81 -24.84
C GLU A 177 -2.16 6.36 -24.82
N TYR A 178 -2.56 5.63 -23.78
CA TYR A 178 -3.95 5.22 -23.59
C TYR A 178 -4.89 6.41 -23.40
N ARG A 179 -4.50 7.39 -22.57
CA ARG A 179 -5.27 8.64 -22.38
C ARG A 179 -5.43 9.41 -23.69
N ALA A 180 -4.34 9.58 -24.44
CA ALA A 180 -4.34 10.27 -25.73
C ALA A 180 -5.24 9.56 -26.75
N SER A 181 -5.15 8.24 -26.86
CA SER A 181 -5.93 7.44 -27.80
C SER A 181 -7.43 7.46 -27.51
N ASN A 182 -7.81 7.62 -26.24
CA ASN A 182 -9.22 7.60 -25.80
C ASN A 182 -9.77 8.99 -25.43
N ASN A 183 -9.01 10.07 -25.67
CA ASN A 183 -9.37 11.45 -25.28
C ASN A 183 -9.77 11.59 -23.80
N ILE A 184 -9.07 10.88 -22.90
CA ILE A 184 -9.36 10.90 -21.46
C ILE A 184 -8.52 12.01 -20.81
N PRO A 185 -9.13 13.07 -20.26
CA PRO A 185 -8.38 14.14 -19.61
C PRO A 185 -7.72 13.65 -18.32
N LYS A 186 -6.56 14.22 -18.01
CA LYS A 186 -5.85 13.99 -16.75
C LYS A 186 -6.15 15.17 -15.81
N ILE A 187 -6.84 14.89 -14.71
CA ILE A 187 -7.09 15.91 -13.67
C ILE A 187 -5.81 16.05 -12.83
N CYS A 188 -5.51 17.23 -12.30
CA CYS A 188 -4.33 17.45 -11.45
C CYS A 188 -4.72 17.74 -10.01
N VAL A 189 -3.83 17.40 -9.07
CA VAL A 189 -3.84 17.99 -7.73
C VAL A 189 -3.22 19.39 -7.81
N GLU A 190 -3.70 20.30 -6.97
CA GLU A 190 -3.11 21.62 -6.80
C GLU A 190 -1.67 21.52 -6.29
N PRO A 191 -0.71 22.25 -6.91
CA PRO A 191 0.67 22.27 -6.45
C PRO A 191 0.77 22.80 -5.02
N ASN A 192 1.65 22.20 -4.23
CA ASN A 192 1.89 22.63 -2.86
C ASN A 192 3.39 22.57 -2.51
N ILE A 193 3.75 23.21 -1.39
CA ILE A 193 5.15 23.35 -0.97
C ILE A 193 5.83 22.02 -0.63
N ALA A 194 5.08 20.97 -0.24
CA ALA A 194 5.65 19.65 0.04
C ALA A 194 6.18 18.96 -1.22
N TYR A 195 5.65 19.36 -2.38
CA TYR A 195 6.07 18.90 -3.69
C TYR A 195 6.82 19.99 -4.46
N GLU A 196 7.41 20.96 -3.76
CA GLU A 196 8.18 22.06 -4.35
C GLU A 196 7.39 22.86 -5.40
N PHE A 197 6.05 22.90 -5.25
CA PHE A 197 5.10 23.47 -6.22
C PHE A 197 5.16 22.88 -7.63
N TYR A 198 5.71 21.66 -7.78
CA TYR A 198 5.56 20.90 -9.01
C TYR A 198 4.10 20.46 -9.21
N ARG A 199 3.70 20.39 -10.47
CA ARG A 199 2.42 19.83 -10.92
C ARG A 199 2.62 18.48 -11.60
N GLU A 200 1.57 17.66 -11.61
CA GLU A 200 1.55 16.38 -12.32
C GLU A 200 1.74 16.61 -13.84
N CYS A 201 2.56 15.78 -14.49
CA CYS A 201 2.77 15.83 -15.94
C CYS A 201 1.46 15.57 -16.67
N GLN A 202 1.13 16.44 -17.62
CA GLN A 202 -0.09 16.39 -18.44
C GLN A 202 0.12 15.71 -19.77
N THR A 203 1.33 15.74 -20.30
CA THR A 203 1.67 15.17 -21.60
C THR A 203 2.86 14.22 -21.47
N LEU A 204 3.01 13.35 -22.47
CA LEU A 204 4.17 12.49 -22.58
C LEU A 204 5.46 13.32 -22.72
N GLU A 205 5.41 14.46 -23.42
CA GLU A 205 6.57 15.37 -23.56
C GLU A 205 7.04 15.92 -22.21
N GLU A 206 6.11 16.35 -21.34
CA GLU A 206 6.45 16.79 -19.98
C GLU A 206 7.07 15.65 -19.17
N PHE A 207 6.56 14.42 -19.31
CA PHE A 207 7.09 13.25 -18.62
C PHE A 207 8.50 12.87 -19.09
N GLU A 208 8.76 12.95 -20.39
CA GLU A 208 10.05 12.65 -21.00
C GLU A 208 11.20 13.52 -20.48
N ILE A 209 10.89 14.74 -20.05
CA ILE A 209 11.85 15.66 -19.41
C ILE A 209 12.26 15.16 -18.02
N ILE A 210 11.31 14.59 -17.26
CA ILE A 210 11.52 14.24 -15.84
C ILE A 210 11.89 12.78 -15.59
N LYS A 211 11.66 11.88 -16.56
CA LYS A 211 11.74 10.41 -16.35
C LYS A 211 13.08 9.89 -15.82
N ASN A 212 14.15 10.65 -16.01
CA ASN A 212 15.51 10.29 -15.59
C ASN A 212 15.93 10.94 -14.26
N ASP A 213 15.10 11.83 -13.69
CA ASP A 213 15.32 12.44 -12.38
C ASP A 213 14.57 11.63 -11.31
N PRO A 214 15.27 10.91 -10.42
CA PRO A 214 14.63 10.08 -9.40
C PRO A 214 13.77 10.88 -8.40
N ASP A 215 14.18 12.09 -8.07
CA ASP A 215 13.50 12.92 -7.07
C ASP A 215 12.25 13.55 -7.70
N ARG A 216 12.34 14.01 -8.95
CA ARG A 216 11.16 14.51 -9.69
C ARG A 216 10.18 13.39 -10.05
N MET A 217 10.65 12.21 -10.43
CA MET A 217 9.83 11.01 -10.62
C MET A 217 9.07 10.66 -9.32
N TRP A 218 9.75 10.73 -8.18
CA TRP A 218 9.11 10.53 -6.88
C TRP A 218 7.99 11.53 -6.61
N ILE A 219 8.22 12.81 -6.89
CA ILE A 219 7.18 13.85 -6.74
C ILE A 219 6.01 13.59 -7.69
N GLU A 220 6.27 13.18 -8.94
CA GLU A 220 5.23 12.83 -9.91
C GLU A 220 4.34 11.71 -9.38
N ALA A 221 4.95 10.64 -8.88
CA ALA A 221 4.23 9.55 -8.27
C ALA A 221 3.45 9.96 -7.02
N ALA A 222 4.01 10.82 -6.17
CA ALA A 222 3.32 11.30 -4.98
C ALA A 222 2.06 12.10 -5.33
N LEU A 223 2.14 12.96 -6.34
CA LEU A 223 0.99 13.72 -6.87
C LEU A 223 -0.09 12.80 -7.46
N VAL A 224 0.32 11.82 -8.29
CA VAL A 224 -0.58 10.77 -8.84
C VAL A 224 -1.27 10.00 -7.71
N ARG A 225 -0.52 9.57 -6.68
CA ARG A 225 -1.09 8.84 -5.53
C ARG A 225 -2.10 9.70 -4.79
N GLU A 226 -1.79 10.96 -4.53
CA GLU A 226 -2.69 11.86 -3.81
C GLU A 226 -3.98 12.07 -4.59
N ARG A 227 -3.90 12.31 -5.90
CA ARG A 227 -5.07 12.44 -6.78
C ARG A 227 -6.02 11.25 -6.67
N ILE A 228 -5.47 10.05 -6.66
CA ILE A 228 -6.24 8.80 -6.77
C ILE A 228 -6.72 8.33 -5.40
N LEU A 229 -5.87 8.39 -4.38
CA LEU A 229 -6.12 7.77 -3.07
C LEU A 229 -6.83 8.71 -2.09
N LEU A 230 -6.65 10.04 -2.21
CA LEU A 230 -7.30 10.98 -1.31
C LEU A 230 -8.83 10.93 -1.43
N PRO A 231 -9.45 10.94 -2.64
CA PRO A 231 -10.90 10.79 -2.77
C PRO A 231 -11.42 9.42 -2.33
N ARG A 232 -10.56 8.39 -2.37
CA ARG A 232 -10.87 7.02 -1.90
C ARG A 232 -10.77 6.89 -0.38
N ASN A 233 -10.30 7.92 0.33
CA ASN A 233 -9.98 7.89 1.76
C ASN A 233 -9.03 6.74 2.14
N ASP A 234 -8.07 6.45 1.25
CA ASP A 234 -7.11 5.36 1.42
C ASP A 234 -5.81 5.87 2.07
N TYR A 235 -5.55 5.40 3.30
CA TYR A 235 -4.40 5.82 4.10
C TYR A 235 -3.05 5.27 3.60
N SER A 236 -3.04 4.36 2.62
CA SER A 236 -1.82 3.89 1.95
C SER A 236 -1.09 4.99 1.17
N LEU A 237 -1.74 6.14 0.97
CA LEU A 237 -1.13 7.39 0.51
C LEU A 237 0.01 7.87 1.42
N ILE A 238 -0.12 7.69 2.74
CA ILE A 238 0.63 8.50 3.70
C ILE A 238 2.01 7.90 4.00
N ARG A 239 2.08 6.57 4.14
CA ARG A 239 3.34 5.87 4.47
C ARG A 239 4.49 6.22 3.51
N PRO A 240 4.30 6.24 2.18
CA PRO A 240 5.36 6.67 1.25
C PRO A 240 5.86 8.11 1.47
N LEU A 241 4.98 9.05 1.83
CA LEU A 241 5.37 10.44 2.12
C LEU A 241 6.26 10.49 3.37
N LEU A 242 5.90 9.71 4.38
CA LEU A 242 6.65 9.62 5.63
C LEU A 242 8.04 9.00 5.39
N ASP A 243 8.09 7.87 4.69
CA ASP A 243 9.33 7.16 4.34
C ASP A 243 10.27 8.03 3.49
N ARG A 244 9.71 8.83 2.58
CA ARG A 244 10.50 9.80 1.81
C ARG A 244 11.04 10.93 2.67
N GLY A 245 10.27 11.42 3.62
CA GLY A 245 10.76 12.41 4.59
C GLY A 245 11.90 11.86 5.44
N ASP A 246 11.88 10.57 5.81
CA ASP A 246 12.99 9.90 6.49
C ASP A 246 14.27 9.92 5.61
N VAL A 247 14.12 9.67 4.30
CA VAL A 247 15.22 9.78 3.34
C VAL A 247 15.75 11.22 3.24
N LEU A 248 14.88 12.22 3.10
CA LEU A 248 15.29 13.63 3.04
C LEU A 248 16.02 14.08 4.31
N ALA A 249 15.52 13.70 5.48
CA ALA A 249 16.19 13.99 6.74
C ALA A 249 17.53 13.26 6.85
N SER A 250 17.69 12.06 6.28
CA SER A 250 18.98 11.36 6.25
C SER A 250 20.02 12.05 5.37
N ARG A 251 19.57 12.81 4.36
CA ARG A 251 20.38 13.68 3.49
C ARG A 251 20.60 15.09 4.05
N ASP A 252 20.16 15.34 5.29
CA ASP A 252 20.19 16.66 5.94
C ASP A 252 19.35 17.74 5.17
N GLU A 253 18.39 17.34 4.33
CA GLU A 253 17.43 18.21 3.63
C GLU A 253 16.21 18.52 4.53
N PHE A 254 16.46 19.10 5.71
CA PHE A 254 15.47 19.23 6.78
C PHE A 254 14.24 20.08 6.39
N GLY A 255 14.41 21.14 5.60
CA GLY A 255 13.30 21.99 5.15
C GLY A 255 12.30 21.22 4.28
N LYS A 256 12.78 20.44 3.30
CA LYS A 256 11.92 19.59 2.46
C LYS A 256 11.24 18.50 3.27
N CYS A 257 11.99 17.85 4.16
CA CYS A 257 11.43 16.86 5.10
C CYS A 257 10.29 17.47 5.93
N PHE A 258 10.51 18.67 6.48
CA PHE A 258 9.52 19.38 7.29
C PHE A 258 8.24 19.67 6.49
N HIS A 259 8.36 20.25 5.29
CA HIS A 259 7.20 20.54 4.44
C HIS A 259 6.42 19.26 4.09
N LEU A 260 7.12 18.17 3.78
CA LEU A 260 6.52 16.89 3.42
C LEU A 260 5.77 16.26 4.59
N TRP A 261 6.36 16.24 5.79
CA TRP A 261 5.68 15.70 6.97
C TRP A 261 4.54 16.59 7.45
N VAL A 262 4.63 17.92 7.35
CA VAL A 262 3.50 18.80 7.63
C VAL A 262 2.33 18.48 6.70
N HIS A 263 2.60 18.28 5.41
CA HIS A 263 1.57 17.86 4.45
C HIS A 263 0.96 16.49 4.80
N ALA A 264 1.80 15.48 5.10
CA ALA A 264 1.33 14.17 5.55
C ALA A 264 0.42 14.25 6.79
N PHE A 265 0.75 15.12 7.75
CA PHE A 265 -0.07 15.33 8.95
C PHE A 265 -1.40 16.02 8.64
N ARG A 266 -1.41 17.01 7.72
CA ARG A 266 -2.67 17.62 7.25
C ARG A 266 -3.55 16.61 6.53
N LEU A 267 -2.96 15.71 5.72
CA LEU A 267 -3.69 14.60 5.10
C LEU A 267 -4.30 13.67 6.16
N TYR A 268 -3.55 13.29 7.19
CA TYR A 268 -4.08 12.50 8.30
C TYR A 268 -5.27 13.18 9.00
N GLN A 269 -5.19 14.49 9.27
CA GLN A 269 -6.29 15.27 9.84
C GLN A 269 -7.52 15.25 8.93
N THR A 270 -7.31 15.43 7.63
CA THR A 270 -8.38 15.38 6.60
C THR A 270 -9.05 14.00 6.58
N MET A 271 -8.28 12.94 6.75
CA MET A 271 -8.76 11.55 6.81
C MET A 271 -9.25 11.12 8.21
N GLN A 272 -9.25 12.01 9.21
CA GLN A 272 -9.64 11.74 10.60
C GLN A 272 -8.83 10.62 11.29
N ILE A 273 -7.56 10.47 10.92
CA ILE A 273 -6.65 9.47 11.49
C ILE A 273 -5.81 10.11 12.59
N THR A 274 -5.66 9.42 13.71
CA THR A 274 -4.81 9.88 14.83
C THR A 274 -3.33 9.76 14.50
N THR A 275 -2.57 10.83 14.74
CA THR A 275 -1.13 10.87 14.47
C THR A 275 -0.32 11.21 15.71
N ASN A 276 0.84 10.57 15.84
CA ASN A 276 1.81 10.84 16.88
C ASN A 276 2.99 11.66 16.33
N MET A 277 3.36 12.75 17.03
CA MET A 277 4.41 13.70 16.65
C MET A 277 5.85 13.18 16.75
N HIS A 278 6.07 11.91 17.12
CA HIS A 278 7.41 11.31 17.29
C HIS A 278 8.40 11.65 16.16
N ARG A 279 7.97 11.63 14.89
CA ARG A 279 8.84 12.00 13.75
C ARG A 279 9.33 13.44 13.81
N PHE A 280 8.47 14.41 14.15
CA PHE A 280 8.89 15.81 14.29
C PHE A 280 9.84 16.04 15.47
N VAL A 281 9.62 15.34 16.59
CA VAL A 281 10.56 15.36 17.72
C VAL A 281 11.93 14.91 17.27
N TRP A 282 11.98 13.78 16.59
CA TRP A 282 13.22 13.25 16.04
C TRP A 282 13.88 14.23 15.07
N LEU A 283 13.11 14.86 14.16
CA LEU A 283 13.64 15.83 13.19
C LEU A 283 14.35 16.99 13.89
N PHE A 284 13.65 17.61 14.85
CA PHE A 284 14.16 18.75 15.59
C PHE A 284 15.36 18.38 16.46
N CYS A 285 15.32 17.24 17.15
CA CYS A 285 16.48 16.72 17.88
C CYS A 285 17.66 16.51 16.93
N LYS A 286 17.44 15.93 15.75
CA LYS A 286 18.49 15.69 14.76
C LYS A 286 19.10 17.01 14.25
N MET A 287 18.28 18.00 13.90
CA MET A 287 18.75 19.33 13.50
C MET A 287 19.65 19.95 14.58
N LEU A 288 19.22 19.91 15.84
CA LEU A 288 20.00 20.43 16.96
C LEU A 288 21.32 19.68 17.16
N THR A 289 21.34 18.34 17.01
CA THR A 289 22.59 17.56 17.10
C THR A 289 23.58 17.88 15.99
N LYS A 290 23.09 18.32 14.83
CA LYS A 290 23.88 18.79 13.69
C LYS A 290 24.21 20.29 13.77
N ASN A 291 23.94 20.96 14.90
CA ASN A 291 24.09 22.41 15.09
C ASN A 291 23.31 23.26 14.06
N GLN A 292 22.22 22.73 13.50
CA GLN A 292 21.31 23.51 12.68
C GLN A 292 20.26 24.19 13.54
N SER A 293 19.91 25.43 13.15
CA SER A 293 18.85 26.18 13.80
C SER A 293 17.48 25.63 13.38
N ILE A 294 16.60 25.37 14.35
CA ILE A 294 15.18 25.11 14.10
C ILE A 294 14.49 26.47 13.86
N PRO A 295 13.87 26.69 12.70
CA PRO A 295 13.05 27.89 12.47
C PRO A 295 11.82 27.87 13.38
N ILE A 296 11.56 28.98 14.08
CA ILE A 296 10.45 29.05 15.04
C ILE A 296 9.09 28.95 14.35
N ASP A 297 8.94 29.45 13.13
CA ASP A 297 7.70 29.30 12.36
C ASP A 297 7.38 27.81 12.09
N GLN A 298 8.40 26.99 11.87
CA GLN A 298 8.24 25.54 11.69
C GLN A 298 7.81 24.88 13.00
N PHE A 299 8.45 25.22 14.12
CA PHE A 299 8.04 24.74 15.43
C PHE A 299 6.59 25.14 15.77
N LEU A 300 6.23 26.41 15.55
CA LEU A 300 4.89 26.92 15.77
C LEU A 300 3.86 26.20 14.89
N THR A 301 4.18 25.91 13.63
CA THR A 301 3.32 25.13 12.73
C THR A 301 3.00 23.76 13.32
N VAL A 302 4.00 23.05 13.86
CA VAL A 302 3.79 21.75 14.54
C VAL A 302 2.89 21.93 15.75
N CYS A 303 3.09 22.97 16.57
CA CYS A 303 2.21 23.28 17.70
C CYS A 303 0.75 23.50 17.27
N TYR A 304 0.51 24.24 16.19
CA TYR A 304 -0.84 24.47 15.66
C TYR A 304 -1.47 23.17 15.15
N LEU A 305 -0.73 22.31 14.44
CA LEU A 305 -1.24 21.03 13.94
C LEU A 305 -1.73 20.11 15.07
N VAL A 306 -1.09 20.12 16.25
CA VAL A 306 -1.53 19.31 17.39
C VAL A 306 -2.76 19.91 18.08
N PHE A 307 -2.82 21.24 18.21
CA PHE A 307 -3.72 21.89 19.16
C PHE A 307 -4.84 22.72 18.53
N GLU A 308 -4.92 22.77 17.20
CA GLU A 308 -6.08 23.35 16.51
C GLU A 308 -7.40 22.66 16.90
N PRO A 309 -8.52 23.38 16.95
CA PRO A 309 -9.69 23.03 17.77
C PRO A 309 -10.60 21.94 17.20
N SER A 310 -10.16 21.17 16.20
CA SER A 310 -11.06 20.33 15.39
C SER A 310 -11.21 18.88 15.86
N GLN A 311 -10.43 18.38 16.82
CA GLN A 311 -10.52 16.98 17.25
C GLN A 311 -10.74 16.81 18.75
N THR A 312 -12.00 16.55 19.11
CA THR A 312 -12.46 16.13 20.44
C THR A 312 -12.38 14.61 20.63
N ARG A 313 -11.31 13.94 20.20
CA ARG A 313 -11.12 12.52 20.51
C ARG A 313 -9.65 12.20 20.74
N TYR A 314 -9.40 11.43 21.81
CA TYR A 314 -8.17 10.72 22.16
C TYR A 314 -7.18 11.44 23.12
N MET A 315 -7.61 11.61 24.38
CA MET A 315 -6.82 12.16 25.51
C MET A 315 -5.38 11.64 25.64
N ASN A 316 -5.11 10.35 25.36
CA ASN A 316 -3.76 9.78 25.55
C ASN A 316 -2.75 10.27 24.49
N ASN A 317 -3.16 10.41 23.23
CA ASN A 317 -2.27 10.94 22.18
C ASN A 317 -1.99 12.42 22.39
N ASP A 318 -2.98 13.18 22.89
CA ASP A 318 -2.80 14.59 23.21
C ASP A 318 -1.76 14.79 24.33
N ILE A 319 -1.77 13.92 25.35
CA ILE A 319 -0.77 13.95 26.43
C ILE A 319 0.63 13.61 25.92
N GLN A 320 0.75 12.59 25.07
CA GLN A 320 2.04 12.23 24.46
C GLN A 320 2.56 13.35 23.53
N ASN A 321 1.71 13.90 22.67
CA ASN A 321 2.06 15.02 21.80
C ASN A 321 2.47 16.26 22.61
N ALA A 322 1.79 16.52 23.73
CA ALA A 322 2.12 17.60 24.64
C ALA A 322 3.50 17.42 25.29
N LEU A 323 3.82 16.20 25.73
CA LEU A 323 5.12 15.85 26.29
C LEU A 323 6.25 16.06 25.28
N PHE A 324 6.05 15.60 24.05
CA PHE A 324 6.97 15.78 22.95
C PHE A 324 7.28 17.24 22.63
N LEU A 325 6.27 18.12 22.63
CA LEU A 325 6.45 19.55 22.43
C LEU A 325 7.23 20.22 23.57
N VAL A 326 7.00 19.81 24.82
CA VAL A 326 7.79 20.29 25.97
C VAL A 326 9.27 19.91 25.80
N ILE A 327 9.56 18.67 25.37
CA ILE A 327 10.93 18.22 25.16
C ILE A 327 11.64 18.99 24.03
N ILE A 328 10.97 19.20 22.90
CA ILE A 328 11.54 20.01 21.81
C ILE A 328 11.84 21.43 22.31
N THR A 329 10.92 22.00 23.08
CA THR A 329 11.03 23.36 23.59
C THR A 329 12.23 23.54 24.52
N THR A 330 12.44 22.64 25.48
CA THR A 330 13.58 22.72 26.39
C THR A 330 14.90 22.65 25.61
N LYS A 331 14.98 21.78 24.60
CA LYS A 331 16.17 21.64 23.75
C LYS A 331 16.45 22.87 22.90
N ILE A 332 15.41 23.54 22.37
CA ILE A 332 15.52 24.81 21.66
C ILE A 332 16.10 25.89 22.60
N LEU A 333 15.53 26.04 23.80
CA LEU A 333 15.96 27.04 24.77
C LEU A 333 17.38 26.81 25.30
N GLU A 334 17.81 25.54 25.44
CA GLU A 334 19.16 25.16 25.88
C GLU A 334 20.26 25.51 24.85
N ARG A 335 19.97 25.35 23.55
CA ARG A 335 20.99 25.39 22.49
C ARG A 335 20.99 26.64 21.63
N GLN A 336 19.86 27.35 21.52
CA GLN A 336 19.74 28.52 20.66
C GLN A 336 19.80 29.82 21.47
N VAL A 337 20.57 30.79 20.95
CA VAL A 337 20.38 32.20 21.30
C VAL A 337 19.13 32.67 20.58
N THR A 338 17.98 32.33 21.15
CA THR A 338 16.65 32.79 20.69
C THR A 338 16.46 34.24 21.10
N GLU A 339 15.86 35.04 20.22
CA GLU A 339 15.52 36.43 20.55
C GLU A 339 14.47 36.49 21.68
N ASN A 340 14.40 37.61 22.40
CA ASN A 340 13.47 37.73 23.54
C ASN A 340 12.00 37.57 23.13
N GLU A 341 11.63 38.00 21.92
CA GLU A 341 10.27 37.87 21.39
C GLU A 341 9.93 36.40 21.10
N GLU A 342 10.87 35.67 20.50
CA GLU A 342 10.76 34.25 20.18
C GLU A 342 10.63 33.38 21.44
N ARG A 343 11.44 33.65 22.46
CA ARG A 343 11.32 33.00 23.78
C ARG A 343 9.94 33.25 24.39
N SER A 344 9.44 34.47 24.32
CA SER A 344 8.14 34.84 24.86
C SER A 344 7.00 34.08 24.16
N LEU A 345 7.10 33.88 22.84
CA LEU A 345 6.15 33.07 22.07
C LEU A 345 6.13 31.61 22.52
N ILE A 346 7.31 31.02 22.70
CA ILE A 346 7.49 29.64 23.18
C ILE A 346 6.89 29.47 24.58
N PHE A 347 7.22 30.37 25.52
CA PHE A 347 6.67 30.32 26.88
C PHE A 347 5.15 30.48 26.91
N ARG A 348 4.59 31.35 26.07
CA ARG A 348 3.14 31.51 25.93
C ARG A 348 2.47 30.22 25.48
N TRP A 349 3.11 29.47 24.60
CA TRP A 349 2.62 28.15 24.14
C TRP A 349 2.68 27.09 25.24
N ILE A 350 3.81 26.96 25.95
CA ILE A 350 3.90 26.06 27.10
C ILE A 350 2.82 26.40 28.13
N SER A 351 2.62 27.69 28.41
CA SER A 351 1.59 28.13 29.36
C SER A 351 0.18 27.69 28.93
N LYS A 352 -0.18 27.86 27.64
CA LYS A 352 -1.46 27.37 27.10
C LYS A 352 -1.60 25.85 27.21
N LEU A 353 -0.53 25.11 26.99
CA LEU A 353 -0.51 23.65 27.09
C LEU A 353 -0.75 23.21 28.53
N CYS A 354 -0.06 23.82 29.50
CA CYS A 354 -0.24 23.54 30.93
C CYS A 354 -1.67 23.87 31.41
N GLN A 355 -2.30 24.92 30.85
CA GLN A 355 -3.68 25.29 31.17
C GLN A 355 -4.73 24.26 30.74
N ARG A 356 -4.43 23.39 29.76
CA ARG A 356 -5.38 22.37 29.29
C ARG A 356 -5.59 21.20 30.27
N ASN A 357 -4.75 21.06 31.30
CA ASN A 357 -4.85 20.03 32.34
C ASN A 357 -5.21 18.64 31.79
N LEU A 358 -4.42 18.15 30.82
CA LEU A 358 -4.70 16.90 30.11
C LEU A 358 -4.54 15.68 31.05
N VAL A 359 -5.60 14.85 31.13
CA VAL A 359 -5.64 13.63 31.96
C VAL A 359 -6.09 12.44 31.12
N ALA A 360 -5.30 11.38 31.10
CA ALA A 360 -5.58 10.17 30.35
C ALA A 360 -6.81 9.45 30.93
N LYS A 361 -7.39 8.50 30.17
CA LYS A 361 -8.57 7.75 30.62
C LYS A 361 -8.33 6.94 31.92
N ASN A 362 -7.08 6.54 32.15
CA ASN A 362 -6.63 5.83 33.35
C ASN A 362 -6.20 6.76 34.50
N GLY A 363 -6.37 8.09 34.36
CA GLY A 363 -6.00 9.08 35.37
C GLY A 363 -4.55 9.57 35.29
N GLU A 364 -3.73 9.05 34.36
CA GLU A 364 -2.36 9.50 34.18
C GLU A 364 -2.30 10.94 33.65
N THR A 365 -1.38 11.73 34.20
CA THR A 365 -1.14 13.12 33.78
C THR A 365 0.15 13.23 32.98
N LEU A 366 0.42 14.38 32.38
CA LEU A 366 1.70 14.66 31.71
C LEU A 366 2.93 14.28 32.57
N LEU A 367 2.87 14.57 33.88
CA LEU A 367 3.95 14.24 34.83
C LEU A 367 4.17 12.72 34.98
N HIS A 368 3.12 11.91 34.91
CA HIS A 368 3.25 10.46 34.96
C HIS A 368 4.01 9.94 33.73
N PHE A 369 3.68 10.46 32.54
CA PHE A 369 4.38 10.13 31.30
C PHE A 369 5.82 10.66 31.24
N CYS A 370 6.14 11.79 31.91
CA CYS A 370 7.50 12.31 32.01
C CYS A 370 8.46 11.34 32.74
N VAL A 371 7.95 10.52 33.66
CA VAL A 371 8.75 9.61 34.51
C VAL A 371 8.92 8.23 33.85
N ASP A 372 8.14 7.92 32.82
CA ASP A 372 8.23 6.67 32.08
C ASP A 372 9.56 6.55 31.30
N ILE A 373 10.26 5.43 31.53
CA ILE A 373 11.54 5.07 30.89
C ILE A 373 11.39 4.95 29.38
N CYS A 374 10.22 4.52 28.88
CA CYS A 374 9.94 4.42 27.46
C CYS A 374 10.04 5.79 26.78
N THR A 375 9.53 6.85 27.43
CA THR A 375 9.61 8.25 26.96
C THR A 375 11.04 8.72 26.72
N ASN A 376 11.98 8.30 27.58
CA ASN A 376 13.42 8.58 27.40
C ASN A 376 14.06 7.74 26.28
N GLN A 377 13.56 6.53 26.01
CA GLN A 377 14.04 5.72 24.89
C GLN A 377 13.55 6.26 23.53
N TYR A 378 12.31 6.75 23.43
CA TYR A 378 11.77 7.36 22.20
C TYR A 378 12.58 8.58 21.71
N LEU A 379 13.30 9.26 22.60
CA LEU A 379 14.21 10.35 22.25
C LEU A 379 15.51 9.89 21.57
N ASN A 380 15.84 8.61 21.67
CA ASN A 380 17.07 8.01 21.15
C ASN A 380 16.84 7.08 19.94
N TRP A 381 15.60 6.92 19.47
CA TRP A 381 15.29 6.00 18.37
C TRP A 381 15.85 6.45 17.02
N ARG A 382 16.52 5.52 16.34
CA ARG A 382 17.00 5.67 14.96
C ARG A 382 15.87 5.34 13.98
N PRO A 383 15.93 5.80 12.72
CA PRO A 383 14.96 5.44 11.67
C PRO A 383 14.73 3.92 11.50
N ASN A 384 15.72 3.09 11.87
CA ASN A 384 15.60 1.63 11.80
C ASN A 384 14.78 1.00 12.94
N ASP A 385 14.61 1.68 14.08
CA ASP A 385 13.91 1.13 15.25
C ASP A 385 12.38 1.14 15.05
N ILE A 386 11.88 1.94 14.09
CA ILE A 386 10.48 2.00 13.67
C ILE A 386 10.12 0.79 12.77
N ARG A 387 11.08 0.20 12.06
CA ARG A 387 10.83 -0.99 11.21
C ARG A 387 10.61 -2.27 12.01
N SER A 388 11.04 -2.33 13.26
CA SER A 388 10.87 -3.50 14.14
C SER A 388 9.63 -3.43 15.03
N HIS A 389 8.89 -2.32 15.01
CA HIS A 389 7.72 -2.08 15.89
C HIS A 389 6.42 -1.74 15.13
N LEU A 390 6.44 -1.79 13.80
CA LEU A 390 5.28 -1.86 12.90
C LEU A 390 5.33 -3.19 12.15
#